data_AF-A0A1E4RDC8-F1
#
_entry.id   AF-A0A1E4RDC8-F1
#
_cell.length_a   1.000
_cell.length_b   1.000
_cell.length_c   1.000
_cell.angle_alpha   90.00
_cell.angle_beta   90.00
_cell.angle_gamma   90.00
#
_symmetry.space_group_name_H-M   'P 1'
#
loop_
_entity.id
_entity.type
_entity.pdbx_description
1 polymer ?
#
loop_
_entity_poly.entity_id
_entity_poly.type
_entity_poly.pdbx_seq_one_letter_code
_entity_poly.pdbx_strand_id
1 'polypeptide(L)'
;TIPISLRFGDAGFQFPDLVEASQIQVDFDIQERMKGKFFPKIKLVNDLIPNRNISIEYEKDDKYVVELLLSDENSVIVDEAAYKAFALYTMRAVHANDLPFYIAQIINYNLLAPDM
;
A
#
# COMPACT_ATOMS: atom_id res chain seq x y z
N THR A 1 2.92 16.35 3.55
CA THR A 1 2.18 15.08 3.51
C THR A 1 2.79 14.22 2.44
N ILE A 2 3.09 12.96 2.72
CA ILE A 2 3.63 11.99 1.75
C ILE A 2 2.44 11.25 1.13
N PRO A 3 2.12 11.45 -0.16
CA PRO A 3 1.05 10.72 -0.82
C PRO A 3 1.52 9.32 -1.20
N ILE A 4 0.70 8.31 -0.93
CA ILE A 4 0.94 6.93 -1.36
C ILE A 4 -0.27 6.44 -2.14
N SER A 5 -0.08 6.11 -3.41
CA SER A 5 -1.13 5.57 -4.26
C SER A 5 -1.36 4.10 -3.93
N LEU A 6 -2.61 3.74 -3.61
CA LEU A 6 -3.02 2.34 -3.49
C LEU A 6 -3.82 1.96 -4.72
N ARG A 7 -3.33 1.00 -5.50
CA ARG A 7 -3.94 0.60 -6.78
C ARG A 7 -3.89 -0.91 -7.00
N PHE A 8 -4.73 -1.41 -7.91
CA PHE A 8 -4.65 -2.80 -8.35
C PHE A 8 -3.58 -2.99 -9.43
N GLY A 9 -2.80 -4.06 -9.31
CA GLY A 9 -1.92 -4.57 -10.36
C GLY A 9 -2.56 -5.68 -11.19
N ASP A 10 -3.84 -5.99 -10.94
CA ASP A 10 -4.62 -7.04 -11.61
C ASP A 10 -6.09 -6.60 -11.83
N ALA A 11 -7.00 -7.56 -12.04
CA ALA A 11 -8.44 -7.30 -12.19
C ALA A 11 -9.04 -6.56 -10.98
N GLY A 12 -8.46 -6.73 -9.79
CA GLY A 12 -8.88 -6.10 -8.55
C GLY A 12 -10.20 -6.61 -8.00
N PHE A 13 -10.50 -6.16 -6.78
CA PHE A 13 -11.79 -6.35 -6.11
C PHE A 13 -12.44 -4.99 -5.84
N GLN A 14 -13.73 -4.98 -5.57
CA GLN A 14 -14.36 -3.80 -4.98
C GLN A 14 -14.23 -3.87 -3.46
N PHE A 15 -13.33 -3.05 -2.91
CA PHE A 15 -13.25 -2.82 -1.47
C PHE A 15 -13.84 -1.44 -1.14
N PRO A 16 -14.96 -1.36 -0.41
CA PRO A 16 -15.62 -0.07 -0.15
C PRO A 16 -14.83 0.83 0.81
N ASP A 17 -14.03 0.24 1.70
CA ASP A 17 -13.41 0.91 2.85
C ASP A 17 -11.91 0.63 2.99
N LEU A 18 -11.30 -0.16 2.10
CA LEU A 18 -9.91 -0.61 2.26
C LEU A 18 -8.92 0.54 2.47
N VAL A 19 -9.06 1.63 1.71
CA VAL A 19 -8.18 2.81 1.84
C VAL A 19 -8.34 3.46 3.21
N GLU A 20 -9.57 3.60 3.70
CA GLU A 20 -9.85 4.19 5.01
C GLU A 20 -9.32 3.30 6.14
N ALA A 21 -9.63 2.00 6.10
CA ALA A 21 -9.14 1.03 7.07
C ALA A 21 -7.60 0.96 7.09
N SER A 22 -6.96 0.99 5.91
CA SER A 22 -5.50 0.99 5.81
C SER A 22 -4.88 2.29 6.33
N GLN A 23 -5.51 3.44 6.08
CA GLN A 23 -5.05 4.73 6.59
C GLN A 23 -5.04 4.74 8.13
N ILE A 24 -6.07 4.17 8.76
CA ILE A 24 -6.12 4.03 10.23
C ILE A 24 -4.94 3.21 10.74
N GLN A 25 -4.64 2.07 10.08
CA GLN A 25 -3.52 1.22 10.50
C GLN A 25 -2.16 1.86 10.25
N VAL A 26 -1.98 2.56 9.13
CA VAL A 26 -0.76 3.33 8.84
C VAL A 26 -0.54 4.42 9.89
N ASP A 27 -1.58 5.18 10.22
CA ASP A 27 -1.53 6.28 11.19
C ASP A 27 -1.26 5.79 12.62
N PHE A 28 -1.83 4.65 13.00
CA PHE A 28 -1.56 4.03 14.30
C PHE A 28 -0.09 3.58 14.39
N ASP A 29 0.37 2.84 13.39
CA ASP A 29 1.70 2.23 13.39
C ASP A 29 2.82 3.28 13.32
N ILE A 30 2.65 4.35 12.54
CA ILE A 30 3.62 5.46 12.48
C ILE A 30 3.73 6.19 13.82
N GLN A 31 2.61 6.40 14.51
CA GLN A 31 2.60 7.07 15.81
C GLN A 31 3.37 6.26 16.85
N GLU A 32 3.10 4.95 16.90
CA GLU A 32 3.80 4.02 17.79
C GLU A 32 5.30 3.94 17.48
N ARG A 33 5.67 3.88 16.20
CA ARG A 33 7.07 3.76 15.78
C ARG A 33 7.89 5.02 16.03
N MET A 34 7.31 6.20 15.78
CA MET A 34 8.02 7.46 15.92
C MET A 34 8.10 7.96 17.37
N LYS A 35 7.30 7.43 18.30
CA LYS A 35 7.30 7.78 19.73
C LYS A 35 7.33 9.29 19.99
N GLY A 36 6.56 10.05 19.20
CA GLY A 36 6.48 11.51 19.29
C GLY A 36 7.55 12.29 18.53
N LYS A 37 8.45 11.63 17.79
CA LYS A 37 9.31 12.30 16.80
C LYS A 37 8.46 12.82 15.64
N PHE A 38 8.86 13.96 15.10
CA PHE A 38 8.21 14.52 13.92
C PHE A 38 8.45 13.60 12.71
N PHE A 39 7.36 13.17 12.08
CA PHE A 39 7.37 12.50 10.78
C PHE A 39 6.29 13.14 9.88
N PRO A 40 6.54 13.33 8.58
CA PRO A 40 5.53 13.87 7.68
C PRO A 40 4.28 12.98 7.66
N LYS A 41 3.08 13.59 7.73
CA LYS A 41 1.82 12.84 7.64
C LYS A 41 1.74 12.03 6.33
N ILE A 42 1.46 10.73 6.44
CA ILE A 42 1.18 9.85 5.30
C ILE A 42 -0.28 10.02 4.88
N LYS A 43 -0.55 10.03 3.57
CA LYS A 43 -1.91 10.06 3.04
C LYS A 43 -2.05 9.04 1.91
N LEU A 44 -2.91 8.04 2.13
CA LEU A 44 -3.29 7.10 1.09
C LEU A 44 -4.19 7.79 0.07
N VAL A 45 -3.89 7.57 -1.20
CA VAL A 45 -4.67 8.01 -2.35
C VAL A 45 -5.39 6.80 -2.92
N ASN A 46 -6.72 6.90 -3.05
CA ASN A 46 -7.54 5.83 -3.58
C ASN A 46 -7.46 5.79 -5.10
N ASP A 47 -6.63 4.89 -5.63
CA ASP A 47 -6.52 4.58 -7.06
C ASP A 47 -6.93 3.12 -7.36
N LEU A 48 -7.79 2.55 -6.50
CA LEU A 48 -8.35 1.20 -6.63
C LEU A 48 -9.44 1.16 -7.70
N ILE A 49 -9.03 1.14 -8.96
CA ILE A 49 -9.92 1.01 -10.12
C ILE A 49 -9.90 -0.45 -10.57
N PRO A 50 -10.99 -1.22 -10.40
CA PRO A 50 -11.09 -2.59 -10.90
C PRO A 50 -10.99 -2.62 -12.43
N ASN A 51 -10.40 -3.68 -12.98
CA ASN A 51 -10.21 -3.88 -14.42
C ASN A 51 -9.51 -2.71 -15.11
N ARG A 52 -8.65 -1.97 -14.39
CA ARG A 52 -7.83 -0.93 -15.01
C ARG A 52 -7.01 -1.58 -16.11
N ASN A 53 -7.10 -1.05 -17.32
CA ASN A 53 -6.27 -1.51 -18.43
C ASN A 53 -4.84 -1.10 -18.08
N ILE A 54 -4.04 -2.04 -17.59
CA ILE A 54 -2.66 -1.78 -17.20
C ILE A 54 -1.84 -1.70 -18.48
N SER A 55 -1.88 -0.54 -19.16
CA SER A 55 -0.70 -0.15 -19.91
C SER A 55 0.41 -0.04 -18.87
N ILE A 56 1.48 -0.83 -19.04
CA ILE A 56 2.71 -0.72 -18.25
C ILE A 56 3.40 0.58 -18.66
N GLU A 57 2.71 1.71 -18.50
CA GLU A 57 3.34 3.00 -18.42
C GLU A 57 3.79 3.12 -16.99
N TYR A 58 5.10 2.98 -16.79
CA TYR A 58 5.76 3.53 -15.63
C TYR A 58 5.48 5.04 -15.69
N GLU A 59 4.34 5.48 -15.15
CA GLU A 59 4.13 6.89 -14.87
C GLU A 59 5.29 7.28 -13.97
N LYS A 60 6.23 8.01 -14.57
CA LYS A 60 7.43 8.52 -13.92
C LYS A 60 7.02 9.70 -13.06
N ASP A 61 6.20 9.39 -12.07
CA ASP A 61 5.83 10.28 -11.00
C ASP A 61 6.63 9.78 -9.80
N ASP A 62 7.38 10.66 -9.15
CA ASP A 62 8.18 10.38 -7.93
C ASP A 62 7.25 10.11 -6.72
N LYS A 63 6.23 9.28 -6.92
CA LYS A 63 5.14 9.00 -6.00
C LYS A 63 5.29 7.57 -5.52
N TYR A 64 5.20 7.40 -4.20
CA TYR A 64 5.14 6.09 -3.58
C TYR A 64 3.87 5.35 -4.04
N VAL A 65 4.04 4.09 -4.45
CA VAL A 65 2.93 3.25 -4.92
C VAL A 65 2.91 1.92 -4.17
N VAL A 66 1.73 1.48 -3.76
CA VAL A 66 1.45 0.10 -3.35
C VAL A 66 0.49 -0.53 -4.36
N GLU A 67 0.96 -1.55 -5.06
CA GLU A 67 0.17 -2.33 -5.99
C GLU A 67 -0.33 -3.62 -5.35
N LEU A 68 -1.65 -3.78 -5.33
CA LEU A 68 -2.32 -4.98 -4.82
C LEU A 68 -2.43 -6.02 -5.95
N LEU A 69 -1.91 -7.21 -5.71
CA LEU A 69 -1.95 -8.35 -6.62
C LEU A 69 -2.50 -9.59 -5.91
N LEU A 70 -3.57 -10.19 -6.44
CA LEU A 70 -4.06 -11.47 -5.98
C LEU A 70 -3.04 -12.56 -6.34
N SER A 71 -2.71 -13.39 -5.37
CA SER A 71 -1.77 -14.50 -5.51
C SER A 71 -2.19 -15.68 -4.63
N ASP A 72 -1.48 -16.80 -4.78
CA ASP A 72 -1.68 -18.00 -3.97
C ASP A 72 -1.01 -17.90 -2.59
N GLU A 73 -0.05 -16.99 -2.44
CA GLU A 73 0.68 -16.74 -1.20
C GLU A 73 0.75 -15.24 -0.89
N ASN A 74 0.80 -14.91 0.41
CA ASN A 74 1.04 -13.54 0.85
C ASN A 74 2.54 -13.25 0.72
N SER A 75 2.92 -12.24 -0.06
CA SER A 75 4.31 -11.81 -0.17
C SER A 75 4.44 -10.32 -0.50
N VAL A 76 5.66 -9.80 -0.33
CA VAL A 76 6.00 -8.41 -0.61
C VAL A 76 7.17 -8.37 -1.56
N ILE A 77 7.04 -7.60 -2.62
CA ILE A 77 8.14 -7.28 -3.53
C ILE A 77 8.32 -5.77 -3.50
N VAL A 78 9.55 -5.30 -3.34
CA VAL A 78 9.88 -3.87 -3.30
C VAL A 78 10.77 -3.54 -4.49
N ASP A 79 10.39 -2.52 -5.23
CA ASP A 79 11.21 -1.85 -6.23
C ASP A 79 11.59 -0.47 -5.71
N GLU A 80 12.77 -0.39 -5.10
CA GLU A 80 13.30 0.84 -4.51
C GLU A 80 13.55 1.93 -5.55
N ALA A 81 13.96 1.54 -6.78
CA ALA A 81 14.25 2.50 -7.83
C ALA A 81 12.97 3.19 -8.35
N ALA A 82 11.84 2.51 -8.28
CA ALA A 82 10.53 3.01 -8.68
C ALA A 82 9.66 3.53 -7.51
N TYR A 83 10.19 3.54 -6.27
CA TYR A 83 9.42 3.84 -5.05
C TYR A 83 8.09 3.06 -4.99
N LYS A 84 8.16 1.78 -5.33
CA LYS A 84 6.97 0.94 -5.53
C LYS A 84 7.07 -0.35 -4.75
N ALA A 85 5.97 -0.73 -4.11
CA ALA A 85 5.82 -2.04 -3.49
C ALA A 85 4.66 -2.80 -4.12
N PHE A 86 4.82 -4.11 -4.23
CA PHE A 86 3.79 -5.04 -4.65
C PHE A 86 3.36 -5.85 -3.43
N ALA A 87 2.09 -5.71 -3.06
CA ALA A 87 1.45 -6.49 -2.02
C ALA A 87 0.73 -7.68 -2.68
N LEU A 88 1.37 -8.84 -2.66
CA LEU A 88 0.75 -10.07 -3.10
C LEU A 88 -0.10 -10.59 -1.96
N TYR A 89 -1.40 -10.74 -2.18
CA TYR A 89 -2.36 -11.14 -1.15
C TYR A 89 -3.23 -12.31 -1.61
N THR A 90 -3.73 -13.06 -0.65
CA THR A 90 -4.59 -14.23 -0.89
C THR A 90 -6.06 -13.91 -0.62
N MET A 91 -6.97 -14.72 -1.18
CA MET A 91 -8.40 -14.68 -0.80
C MET A 91 -8.63 -14.91 0.69
N ARG A 92 -7.74 -15.68 1.34
CA ARG A 92 -7.78 -15.87 2.79
C ARG A 92 -7.53 -14.55 3.54
N ALA A 93 -6.54 -13.77 3.11
CA ALA A 93 -6.24 -12.46 3.69
C ALA A 93 -7.41 -11.48 3.50
N VAL A 94 -8.10 -11.55 2.36
CA VAL A 94 -9.34 -10.78 2.13
C VAL A 94 -10.41 -11.18 3.14
N HIS A 95 -10.71 -12.47 3.28
CA HIS A 95 -11.76 -12.95 4.19
C HIS A 95 -11.43 -12.71 5.67
N ALA A 96 -10.15 -12.72 6.04
CA ALA A 96 -9.67 -12.42 7.39
C ALA A 96 -9.58 -10.92 7.69
N ASN A 97 -9.80 -10.04 6.69
CA ASN A 97 -9.61 -8.59 6.78
C ASN A 97 -8.18 -8.19 7.16
N ASP A 98 -7.18 -8.91 6.63
CA ASP A 98 -5.76 -8.69 6.94
C ASP A 98 -5.13 -7.59 6.05
N LEU A 99 -5.76 -7.23 4.93
CA LEU A 99 -5.19 -6.28 3.98
C LEU A 99 -4.79 -4.92 4.58
N PRO A 100 -5.61 -4.28 5.44
CA PRO A 100 -5.22 -3.02 6.06
C PRO A 100 -3.92 -3.12 6.87
N PHE A 101 -3.75 -4.23 7.59
CA PHE A 101 -2.54 -4.48 8.36
C PHE A 101 -1.33 -4.70 7.44
N TYR A 102 -1.47 -5.52 6.40
CA TYR A 102 -0.39 -5.77 5.45
C TYR A 102 0.04 -4.50 4.70
N ILE A 103 -0.91 -3.68 4.26
CA ILE A 103 -0.62 -2.40 3.59
C ILE A 103 0.16 -1.47 4.52
N ALA A 104 -0.25 -1.36 5.79
CA ALA A 104 0.48 -0.56 6.77
C ALA A 104 1.91 -1.06 6.98
N GLN A 105 2.10 -2.37 7.10
CA GLN A 105 3.42 -2.97 7.25
C GLN A 105 4.32 -2.71 6.03
N ILE A 106 3.77 -2.85 4.82
CA ILE A 106 4.50 -2.57 3.58
C ILE A 106 4.94 -1.11 3.53
N ILE A 107 4.04 -0.19 3.80
CA ILE A 107 4.33 1.25 3.75
C ILE A 107 5.39 1.63 4.78
N ASN A 108 5.14 1.31 6.05
CA ASN A 108 5.98 1.81 7.13
C ASN A 108 7.31 1.07 7.20
N TYR A 109 7.33 -0.26 7.05
CA TYR A 109 8.54 -1.08 7.27
C TYR A 109 9.33 -1.41 6.01
N ASN A 110 8.81 -1.14 4.83
CA ASN A 110 9.53 -1.42 3.59
C ASN A 110 9.67 -0.15 2.75
N LEU A 111 8.54 0.43 2.33
CA LEU A 111 8.53 1.49 1.34
C LEU A 111 9.13 2.81 1.86
N LEU A 112 8.85 3.17 3.11
CA LEU A 112 9.34 4.37 3.77
C LEU A 112 10.43 4.08 4.81
N ALA A 113 10.86 2.82 4.96
CA ALA A 113 11.88 2.47 5.95
C ALA A 113 13.21 3.21 5.78
N PRO A 114 13.69 3.53 4.56
CA PRO A 114 14.87 4.37 4.38
C PRO A 114 14.74 5.80 4.92
N ASP A 115 13.50 6.30 5.02
CA ASP A 115 13.18 7.70 5.36
C ASP A 115 12.77 7.89 6.85
N MET A 116 12.67 6.81 7.63
CA MET A 116 12.25 6.78 9.06
C MET A 116 13.39 6.55 10.04
#